data_AF-A0A2T4BD81-F1
#
_entry.id   AF-A0A2T4BD81-F1
#
_cell.length_a   1.000
_cell.length_b   1.000
_cell.length_c   1.000
_cell.angle_alpha   90.00
_cell.angle_beta   90.00
_cell.angle_gamma   90.00
#
_symmetry.space_group_name_H-M   'P 1'
#
loop_
_entity.id
_entity.type
_entity.pdbx_description
1 polymer ?
#
loop_
_entity_poly.entity_id
_entity_poly.type
_entity_poly.pdbx_seq_one_letter_code
_entity_poly.pdbx_strand_id
1 'polypeptide(L)'
;MKIQRLFIYPVKSLLPIEVSIAEITSEGFRFDRQYILVRDPRTHPTIRPHLAEHLTVKLVYKLVLFQPSINDDWSELTIKHRTAQPESSITIPLTPSPLSCLEAPSYQVSIFGTEATGVDMGDGPAEFFTKHLDIPTRLLYISGSGSREIPGAAYIPKHRLPLTIRAAGDHFQPQRIRFADAAPFLVTSTASEVDVRSRLPPENQQEDVLLRFRTNIHVDVGSVAPWDEDHWRELTVFAEDGTTPKAIIRCVFKTPRCLSVNADIETGTGSPRRTQVYGLIAKDRRVNKAYPLKPVFGQWSFAGPNGALLRVGDEVRVTERGANDSLRRSIFQGHTKL
;
A
#
# COMPACT_ATOMS: atom_id res chain seq x y z
N MET A 1 -15.34 -16.76 1.27
CA MET A 1 -14.95 -15.45 0.67
C MET A 1 -13.87 -15.75 -0.36
N LYS A 2 -13.55 -14.83 -1.26
CA LYS A 2 -12.47 -15.05 -2.24
C LYS A 2 -11.70 -13.77 -2.52
N ILE A 3 -10.45 -13.90 -2.96
CA ILE A 3 -9.71 -12.75 -3.48
C ILE A 3 -10.38 -12.30 -4.78
N GLN A 4 -10.87 -11.07 -4.82
CA GLN A 4 -11.55 -10.51 -5.98
C GLN A 4 -10.58 -9.74 -6.89
N ARG A 5 -9.67 -8.96 -6.31
CA ARG A 5 -8.68 -8.14 -7.04
C ARG A 5 -7.38 -8.05 -6.26
N LEU A 6 -6.26 -7.98 -6.99
CA LEU A 6 -4.93 -7.77 -6.45
C LEU A 6 -4.28 -6.58 -7.15
N PHE A 7 -3.61 -5.73 -6.37
CA PHE A 7 -2.91 -4.58 -6.92
C PHE A 7 -1.50 -4.45 -6.34
N ILE A 8 -0.59 -4.05 -7.24
CA ILE A 8 0.77 -3.62 -6.90
C ILE A 8 0.95 -2.16 -7.31
N TYR A 9 1.81 -1.43 -6.58
CA TYR A 9 2.12 -0.03 -6.81
C TYR A 9 3.65 0.12 -6.95
N PRO A 10 4.26 -0.22 -8.10
CA PRO A 10 5.71 -0.21 -8.23
C PRO A 10 6.37 1.10 -7.84
N VAL A 11 5.70 2.21 -8.15
CA VAL A 11 6.07 3.56 -7.70
C VAL A 11 5.09 4.05 -6.64
N LYS A 12 5.62 4.46 -5.48
CA LYS A 12 4.82 5.10 -4.44
C LYS A 12 4.11 6.33 -5.01
N SER A 13 2.84 6.50 -4.63
CA SER A 13 1.98 7.63 -4.99
C SER A 13 1.43 7.64 -6.44
N LEU A 14 1.85 6.73 -7.33
CA LEU A 14 1.25 6.57 -8.66
C LEU A 14 0.05 5.58 -8.64
N LEU A 15 -0.66 5.45 -9.76
CA LEU A 15 -1.74 4.47 -9.92
C LEU A 15 -1.24 3.01 -9.84
N PRO A 16 -2.11 2.04 -9.50
CA PRO A 16 -1.72 0.64 -9.43
C PRO A 16 -1.58 -0.01 -10.80
N ILE A 17 -0.97 -1.19 -10.76
CA ILE A 17 -1.17 -2.26 -11.74
C ILE A 17 -2.06 -3.30 -11.07
N GLU A 18 -3.20 -3.61 -11.68
CA GLU A 18 -4.03 -4.74 -11.28
C GLU A 18 -3.44 -6.03 -11.87
N VAL A 19 -3.29 -7.05 -11.04
CA VAL A 19 -2.67 -8.32 -11.41
C VAL A 19 -3.58 -9.49 -11.04
N SER A 20 -3.49 -10.58 -11.79
CA SER A 20 -4.22 -11.83 -11.47
C SER A 20 -3.50 -12.67 -10.42
N ILE A 21 -2.19 -12.45 -10.24
CA ILE A 21 -1.32 -13.19 -9.34
C ILE A 21 -0.24 -12.27 -8.75
N ALA A 22 0.09 -12.45 -7.48
CA ALA A 22 1.16 -11.73 -6.82
C ALA A 22 1.89 -12.60 -5.78
N GLU A 23 3.21 -12.49 -5.74
CA GLU A 23 4.08 -13.19 -4.79
C GLU A 23 4.22 -12.37 -3.49
N ILE A 24 3.97 -13.01 -2.34
CA ILE A 24 4.23 -12.44 -1.02
C ILE A 24 5.73 -12.47 -0.75
N THR A 25 6.28 -11.34 -0.33
CA THR A 25 7.66 -11.21 0.15
C THR A 25 7.66 -10.68 1.58
N SER A 26 8.85 -10.58 2.20
CA SER A 26 9.00 -9.95 3.51
C SER A 26 8.66 -8.44 3.52
N GLU A 27 8.46 -7.84 2.35
CA GLU A 27 8.30 -6.39 2.17
C GLU A 27 6.94 -5.97 1.60
N GLY A 28 6.06 -6.95 1.32
CA GLY A 28 4.80 -6.76 0.61
C GLY A 28 4.70 -7.67 -0.61
N PHE A 29 3.87 -7.30 -1.59
CA PHE A 29 3.93 -7.99 -2.88
C PHE A 29 5.25 -7.70 -3.57
N ARG A 30 5.76 -8.68 -4.29
CA ARG A 30 6.91 -8.48 -5.17
C ARG A 30 6.63 -7.32 -6.11
N PHE A 31 7.64 -6.46 -6.27
CA PHE A 31 7.56 -5.21 -7.02
C PHE A 31 6.72 -4.08 -6.41
N ASP A 32 6.14 -4.23 -5.22
CA ASP A 32 5.34 -3.16 -4.61
C ASP A 32 6.22 -2.09 -3.92
N ARG A 33 5.93 -0.81 -4.20
CA ARG A 33 6.57 0.39 -3.61
C ARG A 33 8.10 0.36 -3.60
N GLN A 34 8.70 -0.14 -4.67
CA GLN A 34 10.15 -0.18 -4.84
C GLN A 34 10.75 1.16 -5.25
N TYR A 35 9.94 2.01 -5.88
CA TYR A 35 10.31 3.34 -6.31
C TYR A 35 9.55 4.43 -5.55
N ILE A 36 10.13 5.63 -5.51
CA ILE A 36 9.49 6.83 -4.95
C ILE A 36 9.93 8.07 -5.72
N LEU A 37 9.03 9.03 -5.86
CA LEU A 37 9.34 10.36 -6.37
C LEU A 37 9.69 11.31 -5.23
N VAL A 38 10.75 12.07 -5.40
CA VAL A 38 11.19 13.12 -4.47
C VAL A 38 11.36 14.43 -5.22
N ARG A 39 11.19 15.57 -4.52
CA ARG A 39 11.72 16.84 -5.03
C ARG A 39 13.23 16.70 -5.18
N ASP A 40 13.78 17.25 -6.27
CA ASP A 40 15.19 17.14 -6.57
C ASP A 40 16.04 17.70 -5.41
N PRO A 41 16.77 16.84 -4.67
CA PRO A 41 17.50 17.28 -3.48
C PRO A 41 18.62 18.29 -3.80
N ARG A 42 19.04 18.36 -5.07
CA ARG A 42 20.09 19.27 -5.54
C ARG A 42 19.59 20.72 -5.64
N THR A 43 18.30 20.91 -5.85
CA THR A 43 17.67 22.24 -6.00
C THR A 43 16.69 22.58 -4.90
N HIS A 44 16.30 21.60 -4.07
CA HIS A 44 15.33 21.76 -2.98
C HIS A 44 15.89 21.26 -1.64
N PRO A 45 16.74 22.05 -0.96
CA PRO A 45 17.25 21.68 0.36
C PRO A 45 16.11 21.69 1.38
N THR A 46 16.05 20.67 2.24
CA THR A 46 15.05 20.59 3.31
C THR A 46 15.63 21.06 4.64
N ILE A 47 14.76 21.34 5.62
CA ILE A 47 15.15 21.70 7.00
C ILE A 47 16.06 20.63 7.63
N ARG A 48 15.94 19.37 7.18
CA ARG A 48 16.84 18.28 7.55
C ARG A 48 17.70 17.96 6.33
N PRO A 49 18.89 18.57 6.16
CA PRO A 49 19.62 18.58 4.90
C PRO A 49 19.98 17.19 4.33
N HIS A 50 20.00 16.16 5.18
CA HIS A 50 20.23 14.78 4.77
C HIS A 50 19.00 14.09 4.16
N LEU A 51 17.80 14.67 4.28
CA LEU A 51 16.54 14.06 3.83
C LEU A 51 15.97 14.76 2.60
N ALA A 52 15.66 13.94 1.59
CA ALA A 52 14.87 14.34 0.44
C ALA A 52 13.37 14.38 0.78
N GLU A 53 12.65 15.37 0.26
CA GLU A 53 11.20 15.50 0.40
C GLU A 53 10.50 14.61 -0.64
N HIS A 54 9.80 13.57 -0.20
CA HIS A 54 9.02 12.72 -1.10
C HIS A 54 7.67 13.32 -1.48
N LEU A 55 7.27 13.09 -2.73
CA LEU A 55 5.99 13.54 -3.26
C LEU A 55 4.86 12.58 -2.85
N THR A 56 3.77 13.14 -2.36
CA THR A 56 2.59 12.38 -1.93
C THR A 56 1.34 12.90 -2.63
N VAL A 57 0.38 12.00 -2.90
CA VAL A 57 -0.88 12.36 -3.57
C VAL A 57 -1.63 13.49 -2.84
N LYS A 58 -1.59 13.51 -1.49
CA LYS A 58 -2.25 14.56 -0.69
C LYS A 58 -1.66 15.97 -0.88
N LEU A 59 -0.43 16.08 -1.41
CA LEU A 59 0.24 17.34 -1.69
C LEU A 59 0.28 17.64 -3.20
N VAL A 60 0.41 16.60 -4.02
CA VAL A 60 0.52 16.70 -5.48
C VAL A 60 -0.46 15.71 -6.11
N TYR A 61 -1.68 16.16 -6.37
CA TYR A 61 -2.72 15.31 -6.95
C TYR A 61 -2.37 14.79 -8.35
N LYS A 62 -1.60 15.53 -9.14
CA LYS A 62 -1.13 15.12 -10.49
C LYS A 62 -0.44 13.75 -10.52
N LEU A 63 0.06 13.26 -9.39
CA LEU A 63 0.66 11.91 -9.30
C LEU A 63 -0.30 10.79 -9.71
N VAL A 64 -1.62 10.99 -9.60
CA VAL A 64 -2.62 9.99 -10.06
C VAL A 64 -2.83 9.98 -11.57
N LEU A 65 -2.16 10.86 -12.33
CA LEU A 65 -2.21 10.85 -13.80
C LEU A 65 -1.16 9.94 -14.43
N PHE A 66 -0.27 9.35 -13.64
CA PHE A 66 0.72 8.40 -14.13
C PHE A 66 0.22 6.98 -13.93
N GLN A 67 0.08 6.26 -15.05
CA GLN A 67 -0.34 4.87 -15.12
C GLN A 67 0.88 3.98 -15.39
N PRO A 68 1.33 3.17 -14.41
CA PRO A 68 2.33 2.16 -14.64
C PRO A 68 1.75 0.94 -15.36
N SER A 69 2.60 0.24 -16.12
CA SER A 69 2.36 -1.07 -16.72
C SER A 69 3.67 -1.85 -16.78
N ILE A 70 3.62 -3.16 -16.58
CA ILE A 70 4.77 -4.06 -16.69
C ILE A 70 4.65 -4.83 -18.01
N ASN A 71 5.77 -5.05 -18.69
CA ASN A 71 5.82 -5.84 -19.92
C ASN A 71 5.68 -7.36 -19.63
N ASP A 72 5.45 -8.17 -20.66
CA ASP A 72 5.09 -9.59 -20.50
C ASP A 72 6.19 -10.44 -19.83
N ASP A 73 7.46 -10.06 -20.00
CA ASP A 73 8.61 -10.76 -19.41
C ASP A 73 9.00 -10.26 -18.01
N TRP A 74 8.25 -9.29 -17.46
CA TRP A 74 8.48 -8.68 -16.15
C TRP A 74 9.88 -8.05 -15.96
N SER A 75 10.48 -7.55 -17.04
CA SER A 75 11.79 -6.89 -16.99
C SER A 75 11.69 -5.37 -16.94
N GLU A 76 10.63 -4.78 -17.50
CA GLU A 76 10.48 -3.33 -17.67
C GLU A 76 9.19 -2.79 -17.06
N LEU A 77 9.28 -1.58 -16.52
CA LEU A 77 8.17 -0.78 -16.02
C LEU A 77 8.00 0.45 -16.92
N THR A 78 6.89 0.49 -17.65
CA THR A 78 6.49 1.66 -18.44
C THR A 78 5.52 2.50 -17.64
N ILE A 79 5.76 3.82 -17.58
CA ILE A 79 4.92 4.77 -16.86
C ILE A 79 4.40 5.78 -17.88
N LYS A 80 3.09 5.72 -18.16
CA LYS A 80 2.41 6.59 -19.12
C LYS A 80 1.70 7.72 -18.39
N HIS A 81 1.83 8.96 -18.90
CA HIS A 81 0.98 10.06 -18.46
C HIS A 81 -0.36 9.99 -19.19
N ARG A 82 -1.46 9.73 -18.46
CA ARG A 82 -2.79 9.40 -19.02
C ARG A 82 -3.39 10.49 -19.90
N THR A 83 -3.09 11.76 -19.61
CA THR A 83 -3.73 12.91 -20.26
C THR A 83 -2.76 13.76 -21.08
N ALA A 84 -1.51 13.31 -21.27
CA ALA A 84 -0.52 14.09 -22.01
C ALA A 84 -0.83 14.10 -23.51
N GLN A 85 -0.72 15.27 -24.13
CA GLN A 85 -0.78 15.45 -25.58
C GLN A 85 0.43 16.28 -26.05
N PRO A 86 1.31 15.75 -26.93
CA PRO A 86 1.31 14.39 -27.47
C PRO A 86 1.51 13.32 -26.37
N GLU A 87 1.25 12.06 -26.72
CA GLU A 87 1.45 10.92 -25.81
C GLU A 87 2.86 10.94 -25.21
N SER A 88 2.96 10.68 -23.90
CA SER A 88 4.23 10.72 -23.19
C SER A 88 4.31 9.59 -22.17
N SER A 89 5.38 8.82 -22.26
CA SER A 89 5.71 7.74 -21.34
C SER A 89 7.22 7.67 -21.12
N ILE A 90 7.62 6.94 -20.08
CA ILE A 90 9.01 6.53 -19.87
C ILE A 90 9.03 5.05 -19.52
N THR A 91 10.03 4.34 -20.01
CA THR A 91 10.31 2.94 -19.64
C THR A 91 11.59 2.89 -18.83
N ILE A 92 11.52 2.23 -17.67
CA ILE A 92 12.64 2.01 -16.77
C ILE A 92 12.71 0.51 -16.42
N PRO A 93 13.85 -0.02 -15.97
CA PRO A 93 13.93 -1.40 -15.51
C PRO A 93 12.94 -1.64 -14.36
N LEU A 94 12.25 -2.77 -14.34
CA LEU A 94 11.43 -3.14 -13.18
C LEU A 94 12.32 -3.45 -11.97
N THR A 95 13.45 -4.12 -12.22
CA THR A 95 14.54 -4.34 -11.25
C THR A 95 15.86 -3.84 -11.86
N PRO A 96 16.34 -2.64 -11.49
CA PRO A 96 17.61 -2.10 -11.93
C PRO A 96 18.77 -3.02 -11.56
N SER A 97 19.78 -3.09 -12.43
CA SER A 97 20.94 -3.93 -12.17
C SER A 97 21.73 -3.39 -10.96
N PRO A 98 22.27 -4.26 -10.09
CA PRO A 98 23.11 -3.82 -8.98
C PRO A 98 24.30 -2.95 -9.42
N LEU A 99 24.87 -3.23 -10.60
CA LEU A 99 25.95 -2.44 -11.19
C LEU A 99 25.50 -1.02 -11.53
N SER A 100 24.31 -0.84 -12.12
CA SER A 100 23.77 0.49 -12.41
C SER A 100 23.51 1.32 -11.15
N CYS A 101 23.32 0.65 -10.00
CA CYS A 101 23.07 1.31 -8.72
C CYS A 101 24.35 1.66 -7.95
N LEU A 102 25.51 1.07 -8.31
CA LEU A 102 26.73 1.17 -7.49
C LEU A 102 27.33 2.57 -7.49
N GLU A 103 27.30 3.25 -8.63
CA GLU A 103 27.88 4.59 -8.82
C GLU A 103 26.83 5.71 -8.76
N ALA A 104 25.56 5.35 -8.71
CA ALA A 104 24.46 6.31 -8.70
C ALA A 104 24.37 7.06 -7.35
N PRO A 105 24.09 8.37 -7.36
CA PRO A 105 23.82 9.12 -6.13
C PRO A 105 22.71 8.47 -5.31
N SER A 106 22.79 8.61 -3.99
CA SER A 106 21.77 8.09 -3.08
C SER A 106 21.28 9.18 -2.14
N TYR A 107 19.99 9.16 -1.84
CA TYR A 107 19.36 10.13 -0.96
C TYR A 107 18.55 9.41 0.11
N GLN A 108 18.59 9.91 1.35
CA GLN A 108 17.73 9.41 2.42
C GLN A 108 16.33 10.00 2.31
N VAL A 109 15.33 9.17 2.54
CA VAL A 109 13.93 9.59 2.56
C VAL A 109 13.28 9.13 3.86
N SER A 110 12.65 10.07 4.57
CA SER A 110 11.84 9.76 5.75
C SER A 110 10.37 9.67 5.37
N ILE A 111 9.73 8.54 5.66
CA ILE A 111 8.30 8.31 5.42
C ILE A 111 7.70 7.89 6.76
N PHE A 112 6.70 8.57 7.29
CA PHE A 112 6.04 8.09 8.53
C PHE A 112 7.00 7.82 9.73
N GLY A 113 8.16 8.49 9.78
CA GLY A 113 9.12 8.41 10.90
C GLY A 113 10.20 7.33 10.81
N THR A 114 10.21 6.48 9.77
CA THR A 114 11.35 5.60 9.47
C THR A 114 12.02 6.03 8.17
N GLU A 115 13.29 5.67 7.97
CA GLU A 115 14.10 6.18 6.85
C GLU A 115 14.56 5.05 5.92
N ALA A 116 14.70 5.36 4.63
CA ALA A 116 15.30 4.46 3.65
C ALA A 116 16.18 5.25 2.68
N THR A 117 17.30 4.62 2.31
CA THR A 117 18.16 5.07 1.21
C THR A 117 17.52 4.71 -0.12
N GLY A 118 17.34 5.71 -0.98
CA GLY A 118 16.95 5.51 -2.37
C GLY A 118 18.09 5.89 -3.31
N VAL A 119 18.44 4.98 -4.21
CA VAL A 119 19.38 5.20 -5.31
C VAL A 119 18.68 5.98 -6.41
N ASP A 120 19.34 7.01 -6.90
CA ASP A 120 18.86 7.89 -7.94
C ASP A 120 18.83 7.21 -9.31
N MET A 121 17.70 7.32 -10.02
CA MET A 121 17.49 6.65 -11.30
C MET A 121 17.86 7.50 -12.53
N GLY A 122 18.59 8.59 -12.29
CA GLY A 122 19.21 9.38 -13.34
C GLY A 122 18.28 10.39 -13.98
N ASP A 123 18.80 11.08 -15.00
CA ASP A 123 18.17 12.28 -15.54
C ASP A 123 16.98 11.98 -16.46
N GLY A 124 16.94 10.82 -17.13
CA GLY A 124 15.80 10.43 -17.96
C GLY A 124 14.47 10.42 -17.18
N PRO A 125 14.35 9.64 -16.09
CA PRO A 125 13.17 9.71 -15.21
C PRO A 125 12.95 11.09 -14.61
N ALA A 126 14.02 11.78 -14.21
CA ALA A 126 13.91 13.10 -13.60
C ALA A 126 13.28 14.13 -14.54
N GLU A 127 13.74 14.20 -15.79
CA GLU A 127 13.19 15.08 -16.84
C GLU A 127 11.73 14.76 -17.13
N PHE A 128 11.40 13.46 -17.29
CA PHE A 128 10.02 13.02 -17.54
C PHE A 128 9.05 13.47 -16.44
N PHE A 129 9.37 13.20 -15.17
CA PHE A 129 8.50 13.57 -14.06
C PHE A 129 8.49 15.08 -13.82
N THR A 130 9.62 15.75 -13.97
CA THR A 130 9.70 17.21 -13.82
C THR A 130 8.81 17.92 -14.82
N LYS A 131 8.86 17.51 -16.10
CA LYS A 131 8.01 18.06 -17.17
C LYS A 131 6.52 17.98 -16.85
N HIS A 132 6.04 16.82 -16.38
CA HIS A 132 4.60 16.60 -16.17
C HIS A 132 4.09 17.09 -14.82
N LEU A 133 4.95 17.15 -13.80
CA LEU A 133 4.56 17.63 -12.47
C LEU A 133 4.71 19.15 -12.32
N ASP A 134 5.57 19.78 -13.12
CA ASP A 134 6.03 21.17 -12.94
C ASP A 134 6.73 21.36 -11.58
N ILE A 135 7.50 20.35 -11.19
CA ILE A 135 8.26 20.28 -9.95
C ILE A 135 9.59 19.59 -10.28
N PRO A 136 10.77 20.18 -9.97
CA PRO A 136 12.04 19.47 -10.08
C PRO A 136 11.96 18.17 -9.27
N THR A 137 11.96 17.03 -9.97
CA THR A 137 11.61 15.72 -9.41
C THR A 137 12.65 14.70 -9.80
N ARG A 138 13.02 13.82 -8.87
CA ARG A 138 13.85 12.64 -9.13
C ARG A 138 13.13 11.37 -8.71
N LEU A 139 13.42 10.29 -9.42
CA LEU A 139 12.93 8.96 -9.11
C LEU A 139 14.02 8.21 -8.34
N LEU A 140 13.69 7.71 -7.16
CA LEU A 140 14.60 6.90 -6.35
C LEU A 140 14.12 5.45 -6.30
N TYR A 141 15.07 4.52 -6.19
CA TYR A 141 14.86 3.08 -6.10
C TYR A 141 15.56 2.51 -4.87
N ILE A 142 14.90 1.61 -4.13
CA ILE A 142 15.59 0.82 -3.10
C ILE A 142 16.28 -0.37 -3.76
N SER A 143 17.62 -0.33 -3.79
CA SER A 143 18.46 -1.38 -4.37
C SER A 143 18.77 -2.53 -3.40
N GLY A 144 19.02 -3.72 -3.95
CA GLY A 144 19.40 -4.93 -3.22
C GLY A 144 18.38 -5.33 -2.14
N SER A 145 18.89 -5.76 -0.98
CA SER A 145 18.12 -6.10 0.22
C SER A 145 17.66 -4.86 1.02
N GLY A 146 17.83 -3.67 0.44
CA GLY A 146 17.36 -2.43 1.03
C GLY A 146 15.88 -2.53 1.38
N SER A 147 15.55 -2.08 2.57
CA SER A 147 14.20 -2.13 3.12
C SER A 147 14.19 -1.34 4.42
N ARG A 148 13.01 -1.08 4.94
CA ARG A 148 12.77 -0.18 6.05
C ARG A 148 11.96 -0.86 7.14
N GLU A 149 12.20 -0.44 8.37
CA GLU A 149 11.37 -0.86 9.48
C GLU A 149 9.96 -0.32 9.33
N ILE A 150 9.00 -1.16 9.73
CA ILE A 150 7.61 -0.74 9.90
C ILE A 150 7.57 0.26 11.06
N PRO A 151 6.98 1.46 10.89
CA PRO A 151 6.82 2.46 11.94
C PRO A 151 6.01 1.93 13.15
N GLY A 152 6.68 1.26 14.08
CA GLY A 152 6.06 0.71 15.28
C GLY A 152 5.52 1.82 16.18
N ALA A 153 6.37 2.77 16.59
CA ALA A 153 6.01 3.79 17.58
C ALA A 153 4.86 4.72 17.17
N ALA A 154 4.61 4.91 15.87
CA ALA A 154 3.57 5.79 15.38
C ALA A 154 2.23 5.07 15.14
N TYR A 155 2.20 3.76 14.85
CA TYR A 155 0.97 3.09 14.40
C TYR A 155 0.70 1.72 15.02
N ILE A 156 1.68 1.06 15.65
CA ILE A 156 1.54 -0.28 16.21
C ILE A 156 2.02 -0.27 17.67
N PRO A 157 1.16 -0.51 18.68
CA PRO A 157 1.56 -0.42 20.08
C PRO A 157 2.86 -1.17 20.40
N LYS A 158 3.79 -0.51 21.10
CA LYS A 158 5.18 -0.97 21.41
C LYS A 158 5.30 -2.30 22.20
N HIS A 159 4.19 -2.97 22.53
CA HIS A 159 4.22 -4.18 23.33
C HIS A 159 4.00 -5.42 22.45
N ARG A 160 5.12 -6.04 22.07
CA ARG A 160 5.26 -7.45 21.68
C ARG A 160 4.06 -8.04 20.92
N LEU A 161 3.92 -7.67 19.65
CA LEU A 161 3.63 -8.70 18.66
C LEU A 161 4.89 -8.85 17.85
N PRO A 162 5.38 -10.08 17.65
CA PRO A 162 6.45 -10.24 16.71
C PRO A 162 5.85 -9.74 15.37
N LEU A 163 6.55 -8.82 14.70
CA LEU A 163 6.25 -8.30 13.35
C LEU A 163 6.39 -9.44 12.35
N THR A 164 5.70 -10.51 12.64
CA THR A 164 5.96 -11.83 12.15
C THR A 164 4.63 -12.52 12.01
N ILE A 165 4.53 -13.20 10.89
CA ILE A 165 3.42 -14.07 10.60
C ILE A 165 3.84 -15.47 10.92
N ARG A 166 2.91 -16.23 11.49
CA ARG A 166 3.00 -17.69 11.48
C ARG A 166 3.08 -18.13 10.03
N ALA A 167 4.28 -18.42 9.54
CA ALA A 167 4.43 -19.29 8.39
C ALA A 167 3.92 -20.68 8.79
N ALA A 168 3.64 -21.59 7.84
CA ALA A 168 3.25 -22.97 8.17
C ALA A 168 4.16 -23.53 9.30
N GLY A 169 3.57 -23.84 10.47
CA GLY A 169 4.30 -24.14 11.73
C GLY A 169 4.33 -22.98 12.75
N ASP A 170 5.26 -23.03 13.71
CA ASP A 170 5.51 -21.98 14.73
C ASP A 170 6.61 -20.98 14.30
N HIS A 171 6.93 -20.91 13.00
CA HIS A 171 7.97 -20.03 12.47
C HIS A 171 7.44 -18.63 12.20
N PHE A 172 8.17 -17.64 12.71
CA PHE A 172 7.83 -16.22 12.65
C PHE A 172 8.75 -15.50 11.66
N GLN A 173 8.21 -14.95 10.57
CA GLN A 173 9.01 -14.24 9.55
C GLN A 173 8.97 -12.71 9.74
N PRO A 174 10.11 -12.04 10.02
CA PRO A 174 10.13 -10.59 10.20
C PRO A 174 9.68 -9.87 8.92
N GLN A 175 8.73 -8.97 9.07
CA GLN A 175 8.19 -8.15 7.99
C GLN A 175 8.87 -6.78 8.01
N ARG A 176 9.18 -6.28 6.82
CA ARG A 176 9.73 -4.96 6.54
C ARG A 176 8.84 -4.28 5.50
N ILE A 177 9.18 -3.08 5.11
CA ILE A 177 8.52 -2.37 4.02
C ILE A 177 9.56 -1.69 3.16
N ARG A 178 9.24 -1.43 1.89
CA ARG A 178 10.01 -0.50 1.06
C ARG A 178 9.51 0.93 1.27
N PHE A 179 9.06 1.61 0.22
CA PHE A 179 8.50 2.95 0.33
C PHE A 179 7.01 2.98 0.74
N ALA A 180 6.43 1.85 1.20
CA ALA A 180 5.11 1.83 1.81
C ALA A 180 5.04 2.73 3.06
N ASP A 181 3.85 3.18 3.45
CA ASP A 181 3.70 4.08 4.61
C ASP A 181 3.99 3.37 5.92
N ALA A 182 3.14 2.40 6.29
CA ALA A 182 3.16 1.78 7.62
C ALA A 182 2.87 0.28 7.66
N ALA A 183 2.48 -0.34 6.54
CA ALA A 183 2.32 -1.79 6.43
C ALA A 183 2.52 -2.24 4.97
N PRO A 184 2.91 -3.50 4.74
CA PRO A 184 3.09 -4.04 3.40
C PRO A 184 1.78 -4.12 2.60
N PHE A 185 0.68 -4.46 3.26
CA PHE A 185 -0.62 -4.66 2.59
C PHE A 185 -1.72 -3.77 3.17
N LEU A 186 -2.64 -3.38 2.29
CA LEU A 186 -3.96 -2.90 2.64
C LEU A 186 -5.01 -3.91 2.15
N VAL A 187 -5.73 -4.51 3.10
CA VAL A 187 -6.86 -5.42 2.85
C VAL A 187 -8.17 -4.63 2.90
N THR A 188 -9.07 -4.88 1.96
CA THR A 188 -10.39 -4.25 1.87
C THR A 188 -11.44 -5.27 1.44
N SER A 189 -12.73 -4.97 1.66
CA SER A 189 -13.85 -5.84 1.31
C SER A 189 -14.77 -5.22 0.26
N THR A 190 -15.41 -6.05 -0.56
CA THR A 190 -16.43 -5.61 -1.55
C THR A 190 -17.61 -4.89 -0.89
N ALA A 191 -18.06 -5.37 0.27
CA ALA A 191 -19.17 -4.75 1.00
C ALA A 191 -18.85 -3.30 1.44
N SER A 192 -17.65 -3.05 1.98
CA SER A 192 -17.22 -1.69 2.35
C SER A 192 -17.00 -0.80 1.15
N GLU A 193 -16.47 -1.33 0.05
CA GLU A 193 -16.32 -0.58 -1.21
C GLU A 193 -17.70 -0.13 -1.73
N VAL A 194 -18.68 -1.02 -1.77
CA VAL A 194 -20.06 -0.70 -2.17
C VAL A 194 -20.68 0.37 -1.26
N ASP A 195 -20.48 0.28 0.05
CA ASP A 195 -20.94 1.31 0.99
C ASP A 195 -20.27 2.67 0.76
N VAL A 196 -18.97 2.70 0.44
CA VAL A 196 -18.31 3.97 0.07
C VAL A 196 -18.89 4.53 -1.24
N ARG A 197 -19.07 3.69 -2.26
CA ARG A 197 -19.63 4.11 -3.55
C ARG A 197 -21.04 4.64 -3.40
N SER A 198 -21.89 4.03 -2.58
CA SER A 198 -23.28 4.49 -2.37
C SER A 198 -23.37 5.87 -1.72
N ARG A 199 -22.32 6.33 -1.03
CA ARG A 199 -22.22 7.66 -0.43
C ARG A 199 -21.87 8.76 -1.44
N LEU A 200 -21.37 8.39 -2.62
CA LEU A 200 -21.10 9.34 -3.71
C LEU A 200 -22.41 9.74 -4.41
N PRO A 201 -22.45 10.93 -5.06
CA PRO A 201 -23.54 11.30 -5.96
C PRO A 201 -23.80 10.19 -7.01
N PRO A 202 -25.05 9.94 -7.43
CA PRO A 202 -25.40 8.86 -8.36
C PRO A 202 -24.52 8.80 -9.62
N GLU A 203 -24.18 9.95 -10.19
CA GLU A 203 -23.33 10.08 -11.37
C GLU A 203 -21.86 9.64 -11.16
N ASN A 204 -21.42 9.51 -9.90
CA ASN A 204 -20.07 9.12 -9.52
C ASN A 204 -19.99 7.70 -8.91
N GLN A 205 -21.11 6.99 -8.75
CA GLN A 205 -21.11 5.68 -8.08
C GLN A 205 -20.44 4.57 -8.89
N GLN A 206 -20.18 4.79 -10.18
CA GLN A 206 -19.43 3.87 -11.05
C GLN A 206 -17.90 4.00 -10.90
N GLU A 207 -17.43 4.97 -10.12
CA GLU A 207 -16.00 5.16 -9.89
C GLU A 207 -15.38 3.97 -9.14
N ASP A 208 -14.20 3.54 -9.58
CA ASP A 208 -13.36 2.59 -8.85
C ASP A 208 -12.67 3.29 -7.68
N VAL A 209 -13.38 3.38 -6.56
CA VAL A 209 -12.90 4.03 -5.33
C VAL A 209 -11.68 3.33 -4.72
N LEU A 210 -11.40 2.06 -5.05
CA LEU A 210 -10.23 1.35 -4.53
C LEU A 210 -8.92 1.99 -4.99
N LEU A 211 -8.91 2.60 -6.17
CA LEU A 211 -7.75 3.33 -6.70
C LEU A 211 -7.36 4.51 -5.79
N ARG A 212 -8.36 5.19 -5.18
CA ARG A 212 -8.14 6.25 -4.18
C ARG A 212 -7.61 5.71 -2.86
N PHE A 213 -8.09 4.55 -2.44
CA PHE A 213 -7.67 3.91 -1.18
C PHE A 213 -6.34 3.16 -1.29
N ARG A 214 -5.88 2.88 -2.51
CA ARG A 214 -4.61 2.21 -2.79
C ARG A 214 -4.55 0.80 -2.19
N THR A 215 -5.65 0.07 -2.33
CA THR A 215 -5.83 -1.33 -1.91
C THR A 215 -4.76 -2.23 -2.52
N ASN A 216 -4.25 -3.21 -1.78
CA ASN A 216 -3.42 -4.29 -2.33
C ASN A 216 -4.23 -5.58 -2.52
N ILE A 217 -5.05 -5.95 -1.53
CA ILE A 217 -5.83 -7.18 -1.53
C ILE A 217 -7.29 -6.81 -1.33
N HIS A 218 -8.13 -7.08 -2.33
CA HIS A 218 -9.56 -6.84 -2.27
C HIS A 218 -10.29 -8.18 -2.18
N VAL A 219 -11.09 -8.37 -1.12
CA VAL A 219 -11.77 -9.63 -0.84
C VAL A 219 -13.25 -9.49 -1.16
N ASP A 220 -13.76 -10.39 -2.00
CA ASP A 220 -15.20 -10.58 -2.15
C ASP A 220 -15.75 -11.36 -0.96
N VAL A 221 -16.58 -10.68 -0.18
CA VAL A 221 -17.17 -11.17 1.06
C VAL A 221 -18.62 -11.62 0.88
N GLY A 222 -19.18 -11.56 -0.33
CA GLY A 222 -20.57 -11.93 -0.59
C GLY A 222 -21.55 -11.09 0.23
N SER A 223 -22.35 -11.74 1.09
CA SER A 223 -23.43 -11.11 1.87
C SER A 223 -22.99 -10.54 3.23
N VAL A 224 -21.69 -10.51 3.52
CA VAL A 224 -21.19 -9.90 4.76
C VAL A 224 -21.46 -8.40 4.77
N ALA A 225 -21.82 -7.86 5.93
CA ALA A 225 -22.12 -6.45 6.10
C ALA A 225 -20.89 -5.55 5.79
N PRO A 226 -21.10 -4.32 5.30
CA PRO A 226 -20.03 -3.34 5.18
C PRO A 226 -19.27 -3.17 6.50
N TRP A 227 -17.97 -2.92 6.40
CA TRP A 227 -17.06 -2.66 7.51
C TRP A 227 -16.75 -3.86 8.40
N ASP A 228 -17.22 -5.06 8.07
CA ASP A 228 -16.92 -6.28 8.84
C ASP A 228 -15.41 -6.54 8.96
N GLU A 229 -14.61 -6.10 7.97
CA GLU A 229 -13.15 -6.23 8.00
C GLU A 229 -12.47 -5.49 9.16
N ASP A 230 -13.17 -4.56 9.82
CA ASP A 230 -12.70 -3.91 11.05
C ASP A 230 -12.42 -4.89 12.19
N HIS A 231 -13.02 -6.08 12.12
CA HIS A 231 -12.96 -7.12 13.14
C HIS A 231 -12.14 -8.34 12.70
N TRP A 232 -11.57 -8.33 11.50
CA TRP A 232 -10.70 -9.42 11.05
C TRP A 232 -9.35 -9.28 11.72
N ARG A 233 -8.86 -10.36 12.33
CA ARG A 233 -7.49 -10.47 12.84
C ARG A 233 -6.61 -11.31 11.95
N GLU A 234 -7.18 -12.39 11.45
CA GLU A 234 -6.47 -13.33 10.60
C GLU A 234 -7.39 -13.84 9.49
N LEU A 235 -6.84 -13.84 8.28
CA LEU A 235 -7.41 -14.49 7.11
C LEU A 235 -6.46 -15.62 6.70
N THR A 236 -7.02 -16.79 6.44
CA THR A 236 -6.28 -17.88 5.79
C THR A 236 -6.72 -17.96 4.33
N VAL A 237 -5.75 -17.96 3.43
CA VAL A 237 -5.92 -18.21 1.99
C VAL A 237 -5.63 -19.67 1.72
N PHE A 238 -6.52 -20.34 1.00
CA PHE A 238 -6.42 -21.76 0.69
C PHE A 238 -5.93 -22.00 -0.74
N ALA A 239 -5.41 -23.20 -0.99
CA ALA A 239 -5.17 -23.70 -2.34
C ALA A 239 -6.50 -24.00 -3.06
N GLU A 240 -6.43 -24.38 -4.33
CA GLU A 240 -7.61 -24.70 -5.16
C GLU A 240 -8.44 -25.86 -4.59
N ASP A 241 -7.83 -26.74 -3.79
CA ASP A 241 -8.51 -27.83 -3.08
C ASP A 241 -9.43 -27.34 -1.94
N GLY A 242 -9.40 -26.04 -1.61
CA GLY A 242 -10.19 -25.41 -0.54
C GLY A 242 -9.83 -25.86 0.87
N THR A 243 -8.82 -26.71 1.06
CA THR A 243 -8.51 -27.34 2.36
C THR A 243 -7.09 -27.08 2.81
N THR A 244 -6.14 -26.95 1.88
CA THR A 244 -4.73 -26.72 2.19
C THR A 244 -4.46 -25.23 2.40
N PRO A 245 -4.03 -24.79 3.61
CA PRO A 245 -3.62 -23.41 3.84
C PRO A 245 -2.39 -23.05 3.01
N LYS A 246 -2.50 -22.00 2.21
CA LYS A 246 -1.43 -21.48 1.34
C LYS A 246 -0.74 -20.26 1.93
N ALA A 247 -1.51 -19.35 2.52
CA ALA A 247 -0.99 -18.13 3.10
C ALA A 247 -1.86 -17.64 4.26
N ILE A 248 -1.26 -16.90 5.18
CA ILE A 248 -1.93 -16.22 6.27
C ILE A 248 -1.76 -14.72 6.07
N ILE A 249 -2.86 -13.98 6.12
CA ILE A 249 -2.89 -12.52 6.10
C ILE A 249 -3.35 -12.05 7.48
N ARG A 250 -2.46 -11.36 8.18
CA ARG A 250 -2.71 -10.88 9.53
C ARG A 250 -3.08 -9.41 9.51
N CYS A 251 -4.33 -9.09 9.84
CA CYS A 251 -4.84 -7.74 9.93
C CYS A 251 -4.49 -7.16 11.31
N VAL A 252 -3.78 -6.04 11.32
CA VAL A 252 -3.20 -5.50 12.57
C VAL A 252 -3.73 -4.14 12.96
N PHE A 253 -4.22 -3.35 12.01
CA PHE A 253 -4.59 -1.98 12.29
C PHE A 253 -5.63 -1.44 11.31
N LYS A 254 -6.71 -0.90 11.87
CA LYS A 254 -7.72 -0.13 11.12
C LYS A 254 -7.07 1.07 10.44
N THR A 255 -6.97 1.06 9.11
CA THR A 255 -6.14 2.03 8.39
C THR A 255 -6.74 3.44 8.42
N PRO A 256 -6.13 4.41 9.13
CA PRO A 256 -6.58 5.78 9.10
C PRO A 256 -6.28 6.38 7.73
N ARG A 257 -7.28 7.01 7.11
CA ARG A 257 -7.12 7.61 5.79
C ARG A 257 -6.59 9.04 5.90
N CYS A 258 -5.94 9.49 4.84
CA CYS A 258 -5.51 10.88 4.70
C CYS A 258 -6.18 11.52 3.48
N LEU A 259 -5.93 12.82 3.26
CA LEU A 259 -6.53 13.59 2.17
C LEU A 259 -6.16 13.11 0.76
N SER A 260 -5.26 12.12 0.62
CA SER A 260 -4.95 11.48 -0.66
C SER A 260 -6.18 10.84 -1.31
N VAL A 261 -7.16 10.38 -0.52
CA VAL A 261 -8.38 9.76 -1.06
C VAL A 261 -9.32 10.77 -1.75
N ASN A 262 -9.05 12.06 -1.61
CA ASN A 262 -9.77 13.12 -2.31
C ASN A 262 -9.13 13.47 -3.67
N ALA A 263 -8.15 12.71 -4.14
CA ALA A 263 -7.64 12.89 -5.50
C ALA A 263 -8.72 12.49 -6.51
N ASP A 264 -8.94 13.34 -7.51
CA ASP A 264 -9.69 13.00 -8.71
C ASP A 264 -8.74 12.32 -9.70
N ILE A 265 -8.97 11.03 -9.95
CA ILE A 265 -8.05 10.17 -10.72
C ILE A 265 -8.03 10.48 -12.21
N GLU A 266 -9.07 11.14 -12.73
CA GLU A 266 -9.18 11.49 -14.14
C GLU A 266 -8.51 12.83 -14.44
N THR A 267 -8.64 13.79 -13.52
CA THR A 267 -8.14 15.16 -13.73
C THR A 267 -6.80 15.42 -13.07
N GLY A 268 -6.38 14.61 -12.09
CA GLY A 268 -5.17 14.87 -11.31
C GLY A 268 -5.30 16.08 -10.37
N THR A 269 -6.53 16.44 -10.01
CA THR A 269 -6.85 17.56 -9.11
C THR A 269 -7.51 17.08 -7.82
N GLY A 270 -7.86 18.00 -6.93
CA GLY A 270 -8.66 17.67 -5.75
C GLY A 270 -10.13 17.52 -6.16
N SER A 271 -10.76 16.41 -5.76
CA SER A 271 -12.18 16.18 -6.00
C SER A 271 -13.04 17.31 -5.43
N PRO A 272 -14.12 17.71 -6.13
CA PRO A 272 -15.12 18.64 -5.61
C PRO A 272 -15.65 18.19 -4.25
N ARG A 273 -15.99 19.13 -3.37
CA ARG A 273 -16.40 18.84 -1.97
C ARG A 273 -17.45 17.74 -1.84
N ARG A 274 -18.41 17.66 -2.77
CA ARG A 274 -19.50 16.67 -2.78
C ARG A 274 -19.04 15.23 -3.09
N THR A 275 -17.89 15.06 -3.74
CA THR A 275 -17.27 13.76 -4.09
C THR A 275 -16.01 13.48 -3.27
N GLN A 276 -15.69 14.32 -2.27
CA GLN A 276 -14.56 14.09 -1.37
C GLN A 276 -14.86 12.92 -0.44
N VAL A 277 -14.42 11.72 -0.86
CA VAL A 277 -14.58 10.46 -0.14
C VAL A 277 -14.17 10.59 1.32
N TYR A 278 -13.06 11.29 1.63
CA TYR A 278 -12.60 11.51 3.01
C TYR A 278 -13.70 12.08 3.90
N GLY A 279 -14.39 13.12 3.44
CA GLY A 279 -15.46 13.78 4.21
C GLY A 279 -16.72 12.92 4.30
N LEU A 280 -17.04 12.18 3.24
CA LEU A 280 -18.20 11.29 3.19
C LEU A 280 -18.09 10.14 4.20
N ILE A 281 -16.91 9.53 4.34
CA ILE A 281 -16.68 8.46 5.33
C ILE A 281 -16.36 9.00 6.72
N ALA A 282 -15.87 10.24 6.85
CA ALA A 282 -15.57 10.84 8.16
C ALA A 282 -16.81 11.08 9.05
N LYS A 283 -18.02 10.99 8.50
CA LYS A 283 -19.28 11.15 9.25
C LYS A 283 -19.45 10.09 10.34
N ASP A 284 -18.99 8.87 10.10
CA ASP A 284 -19.24 7.69 10.94
C ASP A 284 -18.02 6.74 11.04
N ARG A 285 -17.02 6.84 10.15
CA ARG A 285 -15.85 5.93 10.13
C ARG A 285 -14.66 6.39 10.95
N ARG A 286 -14.83 7.31 11.90
CA ARG A 286 -13.79 7.70 12.88
C ARG A 286 -13.72 6.68 14.04
N VAL A 287 -13.35 5.45 13.69
CA VAL A 287 -13.47 4.28 14.58
C VAL A 287 -12.12 3.73 15.08
N ASN A 288 -11.00 4.37 14.74
CA ASN A 288 -9.68 4.00 15.24
C ASN A 288 -9.33 4.85 16.48
N LYS A 289 -9.13 4.20 17.64
CA LYS A 289 -8.87 4.87 18.93
C LYS A 289 -7.55 5.64 18.96
N ALA A 290 -6.53 5.18 18.25
CA ALA A 290 -5.24 5.87 18.16
C ALA A 290 -5.31 7.10 17.23
N TYR A 291 -6.29 7.14 16.32
CA TYR A 291 -6.49 8.21 15.35
C TYR A 291 -7.95 8.68 15.31
N PRO A 292 -8.49 9.22 16.43
CA PRO A 292 -9.92 9.48 16.58
C PRO A 292 -10.48 10.54 15.63
N LEU A 293 -9.62 11.36 15.02
CA LEU A 293 -10.02 12.41 14.07
C LEU A 293 -10.04 11.95 12.61
N LYS A 294 -9.45 10.78 12.31
CA LYS A 294 -9.30 10.29 10.93
C LYS A 294 -10.31 9.18 10.64
N PRO A 295 -11.01 9.22 9.50
CA PRO A 295 -11.81 8.09 9.07
C PRO A 295 -10.93 6.87 8.75
N VAL A 296 -11.53 5.70 8.81
CA VAL A 296 -10.90 4.41 8.54
C VAL A 296 -11.49 3.80 7.25
N PHE A 297 -10.62 3.17 6.45
CA PHE A 297 -11.03 2.28 5.37
C PHE A 297 -9.97 1.20 5.15
N GLY A 298 -10.36 -0.07 5.27
CA GLY A 298 -9.49 -1.23 5.17
C GLY A 298 -8.62 -1.49 6.41
N GLN A 299 -7.89 -2.60 6.36
CA GLN A 299 -6.95 -3.04 7.37
C GLN A 299 -5.52 -3.03 6.82
N TRP A 300 -4.60 -2.43 7.57
CA TRP A 300 -3.19 -2.68 7.38
C TRP A 300 -2.88 -4.09 7.83
N SER A 301 -2.16 -4.80 6.97
CA SER A 301 -1.93 -6.22 7.15
C SER A 301 -0.51 -6.62 6.76
N PHE A 302 -0.11 -7.75 7.33
CA PHE A 302 1.07 -8.51 6.94
C PHE A 302 0.60 -9.77 6.20
N ALA A 303 1.43 -10.39 5.37
CA ALA A 303 1.14 -11.72 4.81
C ALA A 303 2.37 -12.65 4.85
N GLY A 304 2.15 -13.96 4.87
CA GLY A 304 3.21 -14.97 4.80
C GLY A 304 2.66 -16.36 4.45
N PRO A 305 3.52 -17.33 4.13
CA PRO A 305 4.98 -17.23 4.08
C PRO A 305 5.49 -16.48 2.84
N ASN A 306 6.73 -15.99 2.89
CA ASN A 306 7.44 -15.49 1.72
C ASN A 306 7.50 -16.55 0.61
N GLY A 307 7.31 -16.13 -0.64
CA GLY A 307 7.21 -17.00 -1.82
C GLY A 307 5.81 -17.56 -2.07
N ALA A 308 4.86 -17.39 -1.13
CA ALA A 308 3.47 -17.79 -1.39
C ALA A 308 2.84 -16.90 -2.47
N LEU A 309 2.11 -17.54 -3.40
CA LEU A 309 1.45 -16.87 -4.51
C LEU A 309 -0.04 -16.69 -4.19
N LEU A 310 -0.50 -15.45 -4.12
CA LEU A 310 -1.93 -15.12 -4.08
C LEU A 310 -2.46 -14.95 -5.50
N ARG A 311 -3.64 -15.49 -5.78
CA ARG A 311 -4.34 -15.41 -7.06
C ARG A 311 -5.73 -14.85 -6.87
N VAL A 312 -6.20 -14.09 -7.84
CA VAL A 312 -7.63 -13.78 -7.95
C VAL A 312 -8.41 -15.09 -8.05
N GLY A 313 -9.47 -15.19 -7.26
CA GLY A 313 -10.29 -16.41 -7.12
C GLY A 313 -9.92 -17.30 -5.95
N ASP A 314 -8.74 -17.13 -5.33
CA ASP A 314 -8.36 -17.93 -4.16
C ASP A 314 -9.41 -17.84 -3.05
N GLU A 315 -9.74 -18.98 -2.44
CA GLU A 315 -10.64 -19.00 -1.29
C GLU A 315 -9.97 -18.38 -0.06
N VAL A 316 -10.71 -17.52 0.62
CA VAL A 316 -10.29 -16.85 1.85
C VAL A 316 -11.32 -17.12 2.95
N ARG A 317 -10.84 -17.45 4.15
CA ARG A 317 -11.66 -17.57 5.37
C ARG A 317 -11.09 -16.71 6.48
N VAL A 318 -11.97 -16.04 7.22
CA VAL A 318 -11.60 -15.35 8.46
C VAL A 318 -11.40 -16.40 9.54
N THR A 319 -10.15 -16.64 9.95
CA THR A 319 -9.79 -17.65 10.95
C THR A 319 -9.71 -17.10 12.36
N GLU A 320 -9.49 -15.79 12.52
CA GLU A 320 -9.57 -15.10 13.81
C GLU A 320 -10.29 -13.75 13.67
N ARG A 321 -11.16 -13.45 14.64
CA ARG A 321 -11.84 -12.16 14.78
C ARG A 321 -11.51 -11.49 16.11
N GLY A 322 -11.49 -10.16 16.15
CA GLY A 322 -11.32 -9.40 17.38
C GLY A 322 -11.07 -7.92 17.16
N ALA A 323 -11.01 -7.16 18.26
CA ALA A 323 -10.66 -5.74 18.19
C ALA A 323 -9.15 -5.58 17.89
N ASN A 324 -8.82 -4.93 16.78
CA ASN A 324 -7.44 -4.59 16.41
C ASN A 324 -6.89 -3.37 17.18
N ASP A 325 -7.78 -2.60 17.84
CA ASP A 325 -7.42 -1.38 18.58
C ASP A 325 -6.95 -1.64 20.02
N SER A 326 -6.97 -2.89 20.48
CA SER A 326 -6.60 -3.27 21.84
C SER A 326 -5.89 -4.61 21.87
N LEU A 327 -4.57 -4.58 21.82
CA LEU A 327 -3.71 -5.72 22.13
C LEU A 327 -3.59 -5.91 23.64
N ARG A 328 -4.73 -6.14 24.31
CA ARG A 328 -4.74 -6.61 25.70
C ARG A 328 -5.60 -7.86 25.85
N ARG A 329 -4.97 -8.84 26.51
CA ARG A 329 -5.51 -10.05 27.17
C ARG A 329 -5.88 -11.23 26.27
N SER A 330 -4.90 -12.10 25.98
CA SER A 330 -5.11 -13.56 26.02
C SER A 330 -3.80 -14.35 25.97
N ILE A 331 -2.84 -14.05 26.85
CA ILE A 331 -1.74 -15.00 27.16
C ILE A 331 -1.44 -14.85 28.66
N PHE A 332 -2.31 -15.38 29.50
CA PHE A 332 -2.05 -15.75 30.91
C PHE A 332 -3.34 -16.41 31.43
N GLN A 333 -3.67 -17.59 30.91
CA GLN A 333 -4.55 -18.54 31.59
C GLN A 333 -4.20 -19.92 31.05
N GLY A 334 -3.46 -20.66 31.87
CA GLY A 334 -3.01 -22.01 31.59
C GLY A 334 -1.64 -22.20 32.22
N HIS A 335 -1.59 -23.03 33.25
CA HIS A 335 -0.42 -23.43 34.06
C HIS A 335 -0.22 -22.61 35.35
N THR A 336 -1.22 -22.70 36.23
CA THR A 336 -0.95 -22.86 37.66
C THR A 336 -2.04 -23.74 38.27
N LYS A 337 -1.61 -24.65 39.16
CA LYS A 337 -2.31 -25.79 39.81
C LYS A 337 -2.13 -27.11 39.04
N LEU A 338 -1.47 -28.13 39.56
CA LEU A 338 -0.92 -28.44 40.90
C LEU A 338 0.33 -29.29 40.70
#